data_AF-A0A931R9Z0-F1
#
_entry.id   AF-A0A931R9Z0-F1
#
_cell.length_a   1.000
_cell.length_b   1.000
_cell.length_c   1.000
_cell.angle_alpha   90.00
_cell.angle_beta   90.00
_cell.angle_gamma   90.00
#
_symmetry.space_group_name_H-M   'P 1'
#
loop_
_entity.id
_entity.type
_entity.pdbx_description
1 polymer ?
#
loop_
_entity_poly.entity_id
_entity_poly.type
_entity_poly.pdbx_seq_one_letter_code
_entity_poly.pdbx_strand_id
1 'polypeptide(L)'
;MRTGYREQLVLRVTKADKKELREQGNKFSLRISDFARVALREGFKQIKDRGVIEGSAAPSVNLKTEKDRKRDRVASEQEYKSLLDNMPRPTQRVLLALYDTAMRATEVLRLPWNMIDEKAGIIRLPAGNVKEKKNRTVPISPELRRVLAELQMEQKKGANISSRVVTRNGVGR
;
A
#
# COMPACT_ATOMS: atom_id res chain seq x y z
N MET A 1 -12.45 46.38 28.53
CA MET A 1 -11.47 45.77 27.62
C MET A 1 -11.52 44.25 27.73
N ARG A 2 -12.18 43.57 26.79
CA ARG A 2 -11.85 42.26 26.19
C ARG A 2 -12.93 41.95 25.16
N THR A 3 -12.80 42.67 24.05
CA THR A 3 -13.42 42.48 22.75
C THR A 3 -13.13 41.07 22.23
N GLY A 4 -14.10 40.44 21.55
CA GLY A 4 -13.80 39.41 20.55
C GLY A 4 -14.33 37.99 20.80
N TYR A 5 -15.63 37.81 21.01
CA TYR A 5 -16.27 36.59 20.49
C TYR A 5 -16.33 36.74 18.97
N ARG A 6 -15.30 36.20 18.31
CA ARG A 6 -15.16 36.10 16.86
C ARG A 6 -16.47 35.62 16.25
N GLU A 7 -17.06 36.42 15.37
CA GLU A 7 -18.03 35.99 14.38
C GLU A 7 -17.52 34.68 13.76
N GLN A 8 -18.16 33.56 14.08
CA GLN A 8 -17.85 32.30 13.43
C GLN A 8 -18.28 32.47 11.98
N LEU A 9 -17.31 32.57 11.08
CA LEU A 9 -17.51 32.65 9.64
C LEU A 9 -18.14 31.33 9.19
N VAL A 10 -19.48 31.24 9.22
CA VAL A 10 -20.21 30.09 8.71
C VAL A 10 -20.07 30.14 7.19
N LEU A 11 -19.14 29.34 6.66
CA LEU A 11 -18.96 29.18 5.22
C LEU A 11 -20.26 28.62 4.63
N ARG A 12 -21.02 29.45 3.93
CA ARG A 12 -22.19 29.03 3.16
C ARG A 12 -21.73 28.38 1.87
N VAL A 13 -21.70 27.05 1.85
CA VAL A 13 -21.45 26.27 0.63
C VAL A 13 -22.78 26.04 -0.08
N THR A 14 -22.94 26.61 -1.28
CA THR A 14 -24.14 26.47 -2.10
C THR A 14 -24.12 25.16 -2.90
N LYS A 15 -25.26 24.80 -3.51
CA LYS A 15 -25.34 23.64 -4.41
C LYS A 15 -24.49 23.83 -5.68
N ALA A 16 -24.29 25.07 -6.14
CA ALA A 16 -23.47 25.40 -7.30
C ALA A 16 -21.98 25.12 -7.01
N ASP A 17 -21.50 25.56 -5.85
CA ASP A 17 -20.12 25.33 -5.39
C ASP A 17 -19.81 23.82 -5.30
N LYS A 18 -20.77 23.02 -4.82
CA LYS A 18 -20.64 21.55 -4.76
C LYS A 18 -20.52 20.92 -6.15
N LYS A 19 -21.19 21.46 -7.17
CA LYS A 19 -21.16 20.95 -8.55
C LYS A 19 -19.81 21.26 -9.21
N GLU A 20 -19.34 22.49 -9.07
CA GLU A 20 -18.06 22.94 -9.64
C GLU A 20 -16.88 22.15 -9.06
N LEU A 21 -16.83 21.97 -7.73
CA LEU A 21 -15.80 21.16 -7.06
C LEU A 21 -15.79 19.71 -7.54
N ARG A 22 -16.96 19.15 -7.87
CA ARG A 22 -17.08 17.77 -8.38
C ARG A 22 -16.53 17.64 -9.80
N GLU A 23 -16.79 18.62 -10.67
CA GLU A 23 -16.27 18.64 -12.04
C GLU A 23 -14.74 18.83 -12.06
N GLN A 24 -14.20 19.70 -11.20
CA GLN A 24 -12.75 19.87 -11.05
C GLN A 24 -12.06 18.62 -10.50
N GLY A 25 -12.66 17.92 -9.52
CA GLY A 25 -12.12 16.70 -8.94
C GLY A 25 -12.03 15.51 -9.91
N ASN A 26 -12.80 15.51 -10.99
CA ASN A 26 -12.74 14.48 -12.03
C ASN A 26 -11.54 14.62 -12.98
N LYS A 27 -10.81 15.74 -12.95
CA LYS A 27 -9.60 15.96 -13.77
C LYS A 27 -8.33 15.30 -13.19
N PHE A 28 -8.38 14.82 -11.95
CA PHE A 28 -7.23 14.16 -11.31
C PHE A 28 -7.30 12.64 -11.46
N SER A 29 -6.13 11.99 -11.56
CA SER A 29 -5.99 10.53 -11.44
C SER A 29 -6.88 9.97 -10.32
N LEU A 30 -7.61 8.89 -10.58
CA LEU A 30 -8.54 8.25 -9.63
C LEU A 30 -7.92 8.02 -8.24
N ARG A 31 -6.61 7.75 -8.18
CA ARG A 31 -5.91 7.45 -6.93
C ARG A 31 -5.54 8.71 -6.12
N ILE A 32 -5.14 9.80 -6.79
CA ILE A 32 -4.87 11.10 -6.15
C ILE A 32 -6.19 11.73 -5.69
N SER A 33 -7.22 11.64 -6.53
CA SER A 33 -8.56 12.11 -6.18
C SER A 33 -9.16 11.35 -5.00
N ASP A 34 -8.94 10.03 -4.87
CA ASP A 34 -9.47 9.27 -3.74
C ASP A 34 -8.78 9.62 -2.40
N PHE A 35 -7.47 9.86 -2.38
CA PHE A 35 -6.80 10.34 -1.17
C PHE A 35 -7.30 11.73 -0.75
N ALA A 36 -7.41 12.65 -1.72
CA ALA A 36 -7.98 13.97 -1.49
C ALA A 36 -9.44 13.88 -1.02
N ARG A 37 -10.25 12.98 -1.58
CA ARG A 37 -11.63 12.71 -1.16
C ARG A 37 -11.71 12.19 0.27
N VAL A 38 -10.80 11.30 0.69
CA VAL A 38 -10.73 10.82 2.08
C VAL A 38 -10.38 11.97 3.02
N ALA A 39 -9.33 12.75 2.69
CA ALA A 39 -8.92 13.89 3.50
C ALA A 39 -10.05 14.94 3.63
N LEU A 40 -10.73 15.25 2.54
CA LEU A 40 -11.91 16.14 2.54
C LEU A 40 -13.06 15.59 3.37
N ARG A 41 -13.35 14.28 3.25
CA ARG A 41 -14.41 13.63 4.04
C ARG A 41 -14.13 13.73 5.54
N GLU A 42 -12.91 13.39 5.96
CA GLU A 42 -12.51 13.47 7.37
C GLU A 42 -12.47 14.92 7.86
N GLY A 43 -12.00 15.85 7.01
CA GLY A 43 -12.06 17.29 7.28
C GLY A 43 -13.50 17.76 7.52
N PHE A 44 -14.43 17.48 6.61
CA PHE A 44 -15.84 17.86 6.76
C PHE A 44 -16.51 17.20 7.97
N LYS A 45 -16.14 15.95 8.28
CA LYS A 45 -16.59 15.28 9.50
C LYS A 45 -16.14 16.04 10.75
N GLN A 46 -14.86 16.40 10.84
CA GLN A 46 -14.34 17.17 11.98
C GLN A 46 -14.96 18.56 12.09
N ILE A 47 -15.18 19.25 10.96
CA ILE A 47 -15.81 20.57 10.95
C ILE A 47 -17.27 20.46 11.46
N LYS A 48 -18.00 19.41 11.07
CA LYS A 48 -19.35 19.12 11.59
C LYS A 48 -19.33 18.78 13.09
N ASP A 49 -18.41 17.91 13.53
CA ASP A 49 -18.28 17.52 14.94
C ASP A 49 -17.94 18.72 15.84
N ARG A 50 -17.26 19.74 15.30
CA ARG A 50 -16.94 21.01 15.99
C ARG A 50 -18.06 22.06 15.92
N GLY A 51 -19.17 21.77 15.26
CA GLY A 51 -20.32 22.69 15.16
C GLY A 51 -20.07 23.94 14.31
N VAL A 52 -19.03 23.95 13.46
CA VAL A 52 -18.66 25.12 12.63
C VAL A 52 -19.62 25.35 11.45
N ILE A 53 -20.39 24.33 11.09
CA ILE A 53 -21.43 24.37 10.04
C ILE A 53 -22.62 23.52 10.48
N GLU A 54 -23.84 24.02 10.23
CA GLU A 54 -25.07 23.30 10.51
C GLU A 54 -25.18 22.02 9.66
N GLY A 55 -25.72 20.95 10.27
CA GLY A 55 -25.52 19.55 9.87
C GLY A 55 -25.94 19.13 8.45
N SER A 56 -26.62 20.00 7.70
CA SER A 56 -27.05 19.80 6.29
C SER A 56 -26.17 20.54 5.26
N ALA A 57 -25.34 21.49 5.69
CA ALA A 57 -24.50 22.30 4.81
C ALA A 57 -23.20 21.59 4.40
N ALA A 58 -22.65 20.74 5.28
CA ALA A 58 -21.40 20.01 5.04
C ALA A 58 -21.45 19.18 3.74
N PRO A 59 -20.50 19.36 2.81
CA PRO A 59 -20.42 18.53 1.61
C PRO A 59 -20.15 17.06 1.98
N SER A 60 -20.92 16.14 1.42
CA SER A 60 -20.65 14.71 1.55
C SER A 60 -19.77 14.25 0.40
N VAL A 61 -18.66 13.58 0.72
CA VAL A 61 -17.76 13.02 -0.29
C VAL A 61 -17.99 11.51 -0.39
N ASN A 62 -18.41 11.06 -1.57
CA ASN A 62 -18.55 9.63 -1.85
C ASN A 62 -17.17 9.01 -2.15
N LEU A 63 -16.86 7.91 -1.46
CA LEU A 63 -15.64 7.13 -1.70
C LEU A 63 -16.01 5.90 -2.53
N LYS A 64 -15.18 5.59 -3.53
CA LYS A 64 -15.24 4.30 -4.20
C LYS A 64 -14.84 3.21 -3.20
N THR A 65 -15.61 2.13 -3.15
CA THR A 65 -15.35 0.98 -2.28
C THR A 65 -14.28 0.07 -2.88
N GLU A 66 -13.72 -0.83 -2.07
CA GLU A 66 -12.83 -1.91 -2.58
C GLU A 66 -13.51 -2.75 -3.67
N LYS A 67 -14.84 -2.94 -3.59
CA LYS A 67 -15.63 -3.65 -4.62
C LYS A 67 -15.64 -2.93 -5.97
N ASP A 68 -15.49 -1.61 -5.95
CA ASP A 68 -15.40 -0.77 -7.15
C ASP A 68 -13.97 -0.73 -7.74
N ARG A 69 -13.00 -1.32 -7.03
CA ARG A 69 -11.58 -1.40 -7.40
C ARG A 69 -11.17 -2.83 -7.77
N LYS A 70 -12.02 -3.52 -8.53
CA LYS A 70 -11.65 -4.84 -9.06
C LYS A 70 -10.47 -4.69 -10.02
N ARG A 71 -9.56 -5.66 -10.01
CA ARG A 71 -8.52 -5.78 -11.03
C ARG A 71 -9.19 -6.29 -12.29
N ASP A 72 -8.99 -5.59 -13.40
CA ASP A 72 -9.64 -5.95 -14.67
C ASP A 72 -9.00 -7.18 -15.32
N ARG A 73 -7.74 -7.48 -14.98
CA ARG A 73 -7.00 -8.63 -15.53
C ARG A 73 -5.91 -9.15 -14.59
N VAL A 74 -5.47 -10.38 -14.84
CA VAL A 74 -4.26 -11.01 -14.28
C VAL A 74 -3.26 -11.20 -15.42
N ALA A 75 -1.96 -11.11 -15.12
CA ALA A 75 -0.91 -11.33 -16.11
C ALA A 75 -0.88 -12.80 -16.56
N SER A 76 -0.69 -13.04 -17.86
CA SER A 76 -0.49 -14.40 -18.38
C SER A 76 0.88 -14.96 -17.99
N GLU A 77 1.04 -16.27 -18.13
CA GLU A 77 2.35 -16.93 -17.89
C GLU A 77 3.42 -16.41 -18.87
N GLN A 78 3.04 -16.13 -20.13
CA GLN A 78 3.96 -15.57 -21.12
C GLN A 78 4.37 -14.13 -20.76
N GLU A 79 3.42 -13.30 -20.30
CA GLU A 79 3.72 -11.95 -19.81
C GLU A 79 4.65 -12.01 -18.60
N TYR A 80 4.43 -12.94 -17.66
CA TYR A 80 5.30 -13.15 -16.51
C TYR A 80 6.72 -13.55 -16.90
N LYS A 81 6.88 -14.54 -17.81
CA LYS A 81 8.21 -14.96 -18.30
C LYS A 81 8.94 -13.83 -19.01
N SER A 82 8.24 -13.13 -19.92
CA SER A 82 8.80 -11.97 -20.62
C SER A 82 9.25 -10.87 -19.65
N LEU A 83 8.46 -10.59 -18.60
CA LEU A 83 8.85 -9.64 -17.57
C LEU A 83 10.09 -10.09 -16.79
N LEU A 84 10.18 -11.36 -16.42
CA LEU A 84 11.36 -11.90 -15.75
C LEU A 84 12.61 -11.76 -16.63
N ASP A 85 12.55 -12.20 -17.89
CA ASP A 85 13.72 -12.25 -18.78
C ASP A 85 14.31 -10.86 -19.07
N ASN A 86 13.46 -9.81 -19.06
CA ASN A 86 13.88 -8.44 -19.35
C ASN A 86 14.21 -7.60 -18.10
N MET A 87 14.07 -8.15 -16.88
CA MET A 87 14.34 -7.41 -15.65
C MET A 87 15.79 -7.62 -15.13
N PRO A 88 16.38 -6.61 -14.46
CA PRO A 88 17.62 -6.82 -13.71
C PRO A 88 17.43 -7.84 -12.58
N ARG A 89 18.48 -8.61 -12.27
CA ARG A 89 18.45 -9.69 -11.27
C ARG A 89 17.86 -9.31 -9.91
N PRO A 90 18.16 -8.13 -9.30
CA PRO A 90 17.52 -7.74 -8.04
C PRO A 90 15.99 -7.65 -8.15
N THR A 91 15.47 -7.12 -9.26
CA THR A 91 14.03 -6.96 -9.49
C THR A 91 13.38 -8.30 -9.86
N GLN A 92 14.05 -9.14 -10.64
CA GLN A 92 13.60 -10.50 -10.97
C GLN A 92 13.30 -11.30 -9.70
N ARG A 93 14.20 -11.24 -8.71
CA ARG A 93 14.06 -11.98 -7.44
C ARG A 93 12.81 -11.56 -6.67
N VAL A 94 12.49 -10.26 -6.68
CA VAL A 94 11.26 -9.74 -6.08
C VAL A 94 10.03 -10.21 -6.85
N LEU A 95 10.07 -10.12 -8.18
CA LEU A 95 8.95 -10.54 -9.03
C LEU A 95 8.65 -12.04 -8.85
N LEU A 96 9.70 -12.88 -8.84
CA LEU A 96 9.58 -14.32 -8.60
C LEU A 96 8.97 -14.60 -7.23
N ALA A 97 9.47 -13.96 -6.18
CA ALA A 97 8.91 -14.13 -4.84
C ALA A 97 7.43 -13.71 -4.80
N LEU A 98 7.04 -12.61 -5.46
CA LEU A 98 5.64 -12.17 -5.50
C LEU A 98 4.73 -13.15 -6.24
N TYR A 99 5.19 -13.66 -7.38
CA TYR A 99 4.43 -14.59 -8.19
C TYR A 99 4.23 -15.92 -7.47
N ASP A 100 5.29 -16.46 -6.89
CA ASP A 100 5.31 -17.78 -6.26
C ASP A 100 4.56 -17.82 -4.92
N THR A 101 4.68 -16.75 -4.12
CA THR A 101 4.11 -16.71 -2.76
C THR A 101 2.72 -16.08 -2.70
N ALA A 102 2.31 -15.36 -3.73
CA ALA A 102 1.13 -14.48 -3.73
C ALA A 102 1.08 -13.50 -2.53
N MET A 103 2.23 -13.20 -1.91
CA MET A 103 2.32 -12.26 -0.79
C MET A 103 2.11 -10.82 -1.26
N ARG A 104 1.71 -9.93 -0.34
CA ARG A 104 1.64 -8.50 -0.66
C ARG A 104 3.04 -7.97 -0.94
N ALA A 105 3.17 -7.03 -1.87
CA ALA A 105 4.45 -6.41 -2.23
C ALA A 105 5.24 -5.90 -1.02
N THR A 106 4.56 -5.23 -0.08
CA THR A 106 5.19 -4.73 1.14
C THR A 106 5.64 -5.84 2.09
N GLU A 107 4.98 -6.99 2.10
CA GLU A 107 5.37 -8.15 2.93
C GLU A 107 6.64 -8.79 2.37
N VAL A 108 6.72 -8.99 1.05
CA VAL A 108 7.94 -9.51 0.39
C VAL A 108 9.12 -8.54 0.58
N LEU A 109 8.93 -7.25 0.31
CA LEU A 109 9.99 -6.24 0.40
C LEU A 109 10.50 -5.99 1.83
N ARG A 110 9.73 -6.38 2.85
CA ARG A 110 10.09 -6.22 4.27
C ARG A 110 10.32 -7.54 4.97
N LEU A 111 10.36 -8.65 4.23
CA LEU A 111 10.50 -9.99 4.81
C LEU A 111 11.85 -10.10 5.54
N PRO A 112 11.87 -10.35 6.87
CA PRO A 112 13.09 -10.61 7.61
C PRO A 112 13.49 -12.08 7.52
N TRP A 113 14.79 -12.37 7.65
CA TRP A 113 15.31 -13.74 7.59
C TRP A 113 14.74 -14.66 8.66
N ASN A 114 14.44 -14.14 9.86
CA ASN A 114 13.88 -14.93 10.97
C ASN A 114 12.45 -15.47 10.71
N MET A 115 11.79 -15.01 9.65
CA MET A 115 10.49 -15.54 9.22
C MET A 115 10.61 -16.68 8.22
N ILE A 116 11.81 -17.00 7.74
CA ILE A 116 12.05 -18.09 6.81
C ILE A 116 12.49 -19.32 7.60
N ASP A 117 11.70 -20.39 7.49
CA ASP A 117 12.04 -21.71 7.99
C ASP A 117 12.47 -22.58 6.80
N GLU A 118 13.78 -22.57 6.51
CA GLU A 118 14.34 -23.30 5.36
C GLU A 118 14.23 -24.81 5.50
N LYS A 119 14.27 -25.31 6.74
CA LYS A 119 14.13 -26.74 7.05
C LYS A 119 12.72 -27.21 6.73
N ALA A 120 11.71 -26.46 7.21
CA ALA A 120 10.32 -26.76 6.91
C ALA A 120 9.89 -26.31 5.50
N GLY A 121 10.68 -25.48 4.81
CA GLY A 121 10.36 -24.97 3.48
C GLY A 121 9.18 -24.00 3.48
N ILE A 122 9.05 -23.19 4.54
CA ILE A 122 7.92 -22.25 4.70
C ILE A 122 8.37 -20.87 5.17
N ILE A 123 7.58 -19.85 4.82
CA ILE A 123 7.66 -18.51 5.37
C ILE A 123 6.55 -18.37 6.41
N ARG A 124 6.91 -18.01 7.64
CA ARG A 124 6.00 -17.81 8.77
C ARG A 124 5.67 -16.32 8.91
N LEU A 125 4.43 -15.93 8.61
CA LEU A 125 3.96 -14.55 8.69
C LEU A 125 3.07 -14.37 9.93
N PRO A 126 3.60 -13.82 11.04
CA PRO A 126 2.84 -13.59 12.27
C PRO A 126 1.89 -12.39 12.14
N ALA A 127 0.78 -12.45 12.88
CA ALA A 127 -0.30 -11.48 12.89
C ALA A 127 0.15 -10.04 13.20
N GLY A 128 1.20 -9.86 14.00
CA GLY A 128 1.76 -8.54 14.32
C GLY A 128 2.31 -7.79 13.12
N ASN A 129 2.64 -8.48 12.03
CA ASN A 129 3.32 -7.91 10.86
C ASN A 129 2.44 -7.86 9.60
N VAL A 130 1.16 -8.29 9.70
CA VAL A 130 0.25 -8.41 8.56
C VAL A 130 -0.98 -7.54 8.78
N LYS A 131 -1.38 -6.78 7.74
CA LYS A 131 -2.56 -5.89 7.77
C LYS A 131 -3.85 -6.58 8.26
N GLU A 132 -3.96 -7.87 8.00
CA GLU A 132 -5.11 -8.72 8.33
C GLU A 132 -5.09 -9.30 9.76
N LYS A 133 -4.00 -9.11 10.53
CA LYS A 133 -3.82 -9.65 11.89
C LYS A 133 -4.07 -11.16 12.00
N LYS A 134 -3.82 -11.94 10.94
CA LYS A 134 -3.91 -13.40 10.94
C LYS A 134 -2.53 -14.00 10.68
N ASN A 135 -2.17 -15.00 11.49
CA ASN A 135 -1.00 -15.83 11.23
C ASN A 135 -1.24 -16.63 9.96
N ARG A 136 -0.24 -16.68 9.06
CA ARG A 136 -0.28 -17.60 7.93
C ARG A 136 1.10 -18.11 7.57
N THR A 137 1.13 -19.29 6.97
CA THR A 137 2.33 -19.93 6.44
C THR A 137 2.26 -19.95 4.92
N VAL A 138 3.38 -19.67 4.27
CA VAL A 138 3.51 -19.69 2.81
C VAL A 138 4.56 -20.71 2.44
N PRO A 139 4.28 -21.68 1.55
CA PRO A 139 5.28 -22.64 1.09
C PRO A 139 6.36 -21.97 0.23
N ILE A 140 7.57 -22.51 0.26
CA ILE A 140 8.71 -22.05 -0.54
C ILE A 140 8.91 -23.03 -1.70
N SER A 141 8.75 -22.58 -2.94
CA SER A 141 9.05 -23.41 -4.11
C SER A 141 10.55 -23.68 -4.26
N PRO A 142 10.95 -24.67 -5.08
CA PRO A 142 12.36 -24.89 -5.42
C PRO A 142 13.05 -23.66 -6.01
N GLU A 143 12.36 -22.89 -6.86
CA GLU A 143 12.94 -21.69 -7.47
C GLU A 143 13.12 -20.55 -6.46
N LEU A 144 12.14 -20.34 -5.58
CA LEU A 144 12.28 -19.38 -4.50
C LEU A 144 13.39 -19.78 -3.54
N ARG A 145 13.56 -21.08 -3.25
CA ARG A 145 14.67 -21.58 -2.42
C ARG A 145 16.03 -21.23 -3.02
N ARG A 146 16.21 -21.35 -4.34
CA ARG A 146 17.45 -20.93 -5.03
C ARG A 146 17.70 -19.44 -4.90
N VAL A 147 16.67 -18.61 -5.11
CA VAL A 147 16.76 -17.15 -4.93
C VAL A 147 17.15 -16.77 -3.50
N LEU A 148 16.58 -17.45 -2.49
CA LEU A 148 16.92 -17.23 -1.08
C LEU A 148 18.39 -17.59 -0.81
N ALA A 149 18.87 -18.73 -1.30
CA ALA A 149 20.26 -19.13 -1.15
C ALA A 149 21.23 -18.13 -1.81
N GLU A 150 20.92 -17.64 -3.01
CA GLU A 150 21.68 -16.56 -3.67
C GLU A 150 21.78 -15.31 -2.79
N LEU A 151 20.64 -14.83 -2.27
CA LEU A 151 20.57 -13.65 -1.42
C LEU A 151 21.37 -13.82 -0.13
N GLN A 152 21.34 -15.00 0.49
CA GLN A 152 22.17 -15.29 1.67
C GLN A 152 23.66 -15.22 1.35
N MET A 153 24.09 -15.80 0.23
CA MET A 153 25.49 -15.78 -0.16
C MET A 153 25.99 -14.35 -0.42
N GLU A 154 25.18 -13.53 -1.10
CA GLU A 154 25.50 -12.12 -1.33
C GLU A 154 25.60 -11.33 -0.02
N GLN A 155 24.70 -11.58 0.93
CA GLN A 155 24.66 -10.89 2.21
C GLN A 155 25.68 -11.40 3.23
N LYS A 156 26.31 -12.55 3.00
CA LYS A 156 27.50 -12.95 3.76
C LYS A 156 28.74 -12.13 3.37
N LYS A 157 28.77 -11.56 2.15
CA LYS A 157 29.90 -10.79 1.62
C LYS A 157 29.91 -9.32 2.07
N GLY A 158 28.79 -8.79 2.56
CA GLY A 158 28.66 -7.41 3.06
C GLY A 158 27.62 -7.32 4.17
N ALA A 159 27.75 -6.39 5.11
CA ALA A 159 26.93 -6.37 6.31
C ALA A 159 25.44 -6.14 5.99
N ASN A 160 24.55 -7.06 6.36
CA ASN A 160 23.10 -6.82 6.29
C ASN A 160 22.58 -6.19 7.58
N ILE A 161 22.68 -4.86 7.68
CA ILE A 161 22.20 -4.09 8.83
C ILE A 161 20.68 -4.21 9.01
N SER A 162 19.93 -4.45 7.92
CA SER A 162 18.47 -4.42 7.94
C SER A 162 17.80 -5.73 8.37
N SER A 163 18.56 -6.84 8.42
CA SER A 163 18.06 -8.23 8.60
C SER A 163 17.02 -8.70 7.57
N ARG A 164 16.81 -7.94 6.48
CA ARG A 164 15.83 -8.25 5.43
C ARG A 164 16.39 -9.18 4.38
N VAL A 165 15.51 -10.01 3.84
CA VAL A 165 15.77 -10.95 2.75
C VAL A 165 16.13 -10.19 1.46
N VAL A 166 15.32 -9.19 1.09
CA VAL A 166 15.58 -8.34 -0.07
C VAL A 166 16.16 -7.00 0.39
N THR A 167 17.31 -6.63 -0.15
CA THR A 167 17.96 -5.32 0.10
C THR A 167 17.92 -4.46 -1.16
N ARG A 168 17.95 -3.12 -1.00
CA ARG A 168 17.80 -2.14 -2.09
C ARG A 168 18.80 -2.32 -3.24
N ASN A 169 19.97 -2.88 -2.95
CA ASN A 169 21.06 -3.04 -3.91
C ASN A 169 21.46 -4.51 -4.16
N GLY A 170 20.80 -5.49 -3.54
CA GLY A 170 21.30 -6.88 -3.54
C GLY A 170 22.66 -7.05 -2.84
N VAL A 171 23.18 -6.00 -2.19
CA VAL A 171 24.47 -6.00 -1.50
C VAL A 171 24.25 -5.35 -0.14
N GLY A 172 24.57 -6.08 0.93
CA GLY A 172 24.69 -5.49 2.25
C GLY A 172 25.76 -4.40 2.19
N ARG A 173 25.43 -3.17 2.61
CA ARG A 173 26.44 -2.13 2.77
C ARG A 173 27.21 -2.40 4.04
#